data_AF-A0AAJ7JFW6-F1
#
_entry.id   AF-A0AAJ7JFW6-F1
#
_cell.length_a   1.000
_cell.length_b   1.000
_cell.length_c   1.000
_cell.angle_alpha   90.00
_cell.angle_beta   90.00
_cell.angle_gamma   90.00
#
_symmetry.space_group_name_H-M   'P 1'
#
loop_
_entity.id
_entity.type
_entity.pdbx_description
1 polymer ?
#
loop_
_entity_poly.entity_id
_entity_poly.type
_entity_poly.pdbx_seq_one_letter_code
_entity_poly.pdbx_strand_id
1 'polypeptide(L)'
;MGAAWGPHCEICPSKDSDNYNELCLDKGFSVDGQDIDECRTIPDLCKNGLCINTLGSYRCVCNKGYKADKTGTQCVGMHSTL
;
A
#
# COMPACT_ATOMS: atom_id res chain seq x y z
N MET A 1 5.52 -2.19 -6.67
CA MET A 1 4.05 -2.21 -6.47
C MET A 1 3.50 -3.41 -7.21
N GLY A 2 2.48 -4.09 -6.66
CA GLY A 2 1.85 -5.24 -7.30
C GLY A 2 1.38 -4.86 -8.70
N ALA A 3 2.07 -5.39 -9.71
CA ALA A 3 1.88 -4.99 -11.10
C ALA A 3 0.67 -5.68 -11.75
N ALA A 4 0.15 -6.71 -11.09
CA ALA A 4 -0.88 -7.60 -11.59
C ALA A 4 -1.55 -8.36 -10.45
N TRP A 5 -2.67 -9.01 -10.75
CA TRP A 5 -3.44 -9.83 -9.81
C TRP A 5 -3.80 -11.21 -10.41
N GLY A 6 -4.31 -12.12 -9.58
CA GLY A 6 -4.77 -13.44 -10.02
C GLY A 6 -3.63 -14.43 -10.39
N PRO A 7 -3.99 -15.68 -10.70
CA PRO A 7 -3.03 -16.75 -10.99
C PRO A 7 -2.30 -16.59 -12.34
N HIS A 8 -2.75 -15.66 -13.19
CA HIS A 8 -2.22 -15.43 -14.55
C HIS A 8 -1.53 -14.07 -14.73
N CYS A 9 -1.22 -13.35 -13.65
CA CYS A 9 -0.61 -12.01 -13.73
C CYS A 9 -1.47 -11.05 -14.59
N GLU A 10 -2.74 -10.94 -14.26
CA GLU A 10 -3.71 -10.11 -14.96
C GLU A 10 -3.47 -8.63 -14.64
N ILE A 11 -3.54 -7.77 -15.66
CA ILE A 11 -3.30 -6.34 -15.50
C ILE A 11 -4.37 -5.75 -14.59
N CYS A 12 -3.94 -4.99 -13.58
CA CYS A 12 -4.88 -4.26 -12.72
C CYS A 12 -5.71 -3.27 -13.55
N PRO A 13 -7.04 -3.21 -13.35
CA PRO A 13 -7.88 -2.27 -14.09
C PRO A 13 -7.50 -0.82 -13.81
N SER A 14 -7.70 0.05 -14.80
CA SER A 14 -7.46 1.48 -14.67
C SER A 14 -8.35 2.08 -13.57
N LYS A 15 -7.79 2.98 -12.75
CA LYS A 15 -8.49 3.61 -11.62
C LYS A 15 -9.82 4.28 -12.00
N ASP A 16 -9.92 4.76 -13.24
CA ASP A 16 -11.08 5.47 -13.77
C ASP A 16 -12.12 4.53 -14.42
N SER A 17 -11.91 3.22 -14.40
CA SER A 17 -12.82 2.24 -15.00
C SER A 17 -13.83 1.71 -13.99
N ASP A 18 -15.04 1.38 -14.47
CA ASP A 18 -16.08 0.73 -13.65
C ASP A 18 -15.57 -0.58 -13.03
N ASN A 19 -14.74 -1.32 -13.76
CA ASN A 19 -14.11 -2.55 -13.31
C ASN A 19 -13.17 -2.36 -12.10
N TYR A 20 -12.56 -1.18 -11.97
CA TYR A 20 -11.79 -0.82 -10.78
C TYR A 20 -12.71 -0.50 -9.59
N ASN A 21 -13.81 0.22 -9.82
CA ASN A 21 -14.77 0.55 -8.75
C ASN A 21 -15.47 -0.69 -8.19
N GLU A 22 -15.70 -1.71 -9.04
CA GLU A 22 -16.28 -2.99 -8.61
C GLU A 22 -15.30 -3.80 -7.74
N LEU A 23 -14.01 -3.80 -8.07
CA LEU A 23 -12.99 -4.55 -7.31
C LEU A 23 -12.49 -3.81 -6.08
N CYS A 24 -12.47 -2.47 -6.10
CA CYS A 24 -11.93 -1.62 -5.04
C CYS A 24 -13.05 -0.85 -4.31
N LEU A 25 -14.01 -1.59 -3.75
CA LEU A 25 -15.17 -1.06 -3.00
C LEU A 25 -14.77 -0.24 -1.76
N ASP A 26 -13.86 -0.78 -0.95
CA ASP A 26 -13.25 -0.10 0.21
C ASP A 26 -11.74 -0.26 0.17
N LYS A 27 -10.99 0.81 0.49
CA LYS A 27 -9.52 0.75 0.47
C LYS A 27 -9.02 -0.15 1.60
N GLY A 28 -8.05 -1.01 1.30
CA GLY A 28 -7.41 -1.90 2.27
C GLY A 28 -8.17 -3.20 2.54
N PHE A 29 -9.30 -3.46 1.87
CA PHE A 29 -10.06 -4.69 1.99
C PHE A 29 -10.24 -5.42 0.65
N SER A 30 -10.27 -6.74 0.70
CA SER A 30 -10.65 -7.61 -0.42
C SER A 30 -12.17 -7.57 -0.66
N VAL A 31 -12.61 -8.06 -1.81
CA VAL A 31 -14.04 -8.21 -2.15
C VAL A 31 -14.84 -9.02 -1.12
N ASP A 32 -14.17 -9.95 -0.43
CA ASP A 32 -14.77 -10.76 0.65
C ASP A 32 -14.79 -10.05 2.02
N GLY A 33 -14.40 -8.78 2.08
CA GLY A 33 -14.32 -7.98 3.32
C GLY A 33 -13.14 -8.34 4.23
N GLN A 34 -12.19 -9.13 3.74
CA GLN A 34 -10.97 -9.47 4.47
C GLN A 34 -9.94 -8.34 4.33
N ASP A 35 -9.26 -8.04 5.44
CA ASP A 35 -8.14 -7.10 5.47
C ASP A 35 -7.01 -7.57 4.53
N ILE A 36 -6.53 -6.66 3.69
CA ILE A 36 -5.38 -6.92 2.83
C ILE A 36 -4.12 -6.59 3.61
N ASP A 37 -3.32 -7.59 3.95
CA ASP A 37 -1.99 -7.36 4.54
C ASP A 37 -1.04 -6.82 3.47
N GLU A 38 -0.97 -5.49 3.33
CA GLU A 38 -0.12 -4.87 2.31
C GLU A 38 1.37 -5.07 2.60
N CYS A 39 1.73 -5.30 3.87
CA CYS A 39 3.12 -5.59 4.26
C CYS A 39 3.61 -6.93 3.69
N ARG A 40 2.73 -7.92 3.58
CA ARG A 40 3.03 -9.22 2.95
C ARG A 40 2.86 -9.18 1.43
N THR A 41 1.88 -8.42 0.96
CA THR A 41 1.46 -8.43 -0.45
C THR A 41 2.33 -7.51 -1.31
N ILE A 42 2.87 -6.43 -0.74
CA ILE A 42 3.62 -5.41 -1.49
C ILE A 42 5.06 -5.35 -0.97
N PRO A 43 6.02 -5.94 -1.69
CA PRO A 43 7.45 -5.78 -1.40
C PRO A 43 7.86 -4.30 -1.46
N ASP A 44 8.76 -3.91 -0.58
CA ASP A 44 9.31 -2.55 -0.47
C ASP A 44 8.26 -1.44 -0.27
N LEU A 45 7.09 -1.78 0.29
CA LEU A 45 6.01 -0.81 0.56
C LEU A 45 6.49 0.35 1.46
N CYS A 46 7.19 0.01 2.55
CA CYS A 46 7.81 0.96 3.46
C CYS A 46 9.32 1.11 3.15
N LYS A 47 9.67 1.75 2.03
CA LYS A 47 11.09 2.05 1.75
C LYS A 47 11.71 2.81 2.93
N ASN A 48 12.81 2.31 3.46
CA ASN A 48 13.50 2.86 4.65
C ASN A 48 12.71 2.76 5.97
N GLY A 49 11.86 1.75 6.12
CA GLY A 49 11.17 1.49 7.37
C GLY A 49 10.65 0.06 7.49
N LEU A 50 10.06 -0.23 8.65
CA LEU A 50 9.31 -1.44 8.91
C LEU A 50 7.83 -1.21 8.60
N CYS A 51 7.23 -2.12 7.84
CA CYS A 51 5.79 -2.13 7.60
C CYS A 51 5.06 -2.80 8.76
N ILE A 52 3.96 -2.19 9.22
CA ILE A 52 3.05 -2.76 10.21
C ILE A 52 1.64 -2.73 9.62
N ASN A 53 1.06 -3.91 9.42
CA ASN A 53 -0.32 -4.05 8.96
C ASN A 53 -1.31 -3.54 10.01
N THR A 54 -2.40 -2.94 9.58
CA THR A 54 -3.49 -2.44 10.43
C THR A 54 -4.84 -2.73 9.76
N LEU A 55 -5.94 -2.71 10.50
CA LEU A 55 -7.23 -2.99 9.89
C LEU A 55 -7.60 -1.91 8.86
N GLY A 56 -7.71 -2.29 7.59
CA GLY A 56 -8.02 -1.44 6.44
C GLY A 56 -6.87 -0.57 5.94
N SER A 57 -5.65 -0.75 6.46
CA SER A 57 -4.48 0.03 6.04
C SER A 57 -3.16 -0.53 6.57
N TYR A 58 -2.09 0.24 6.46
CA TYR A 58 -0.81 -0.07 7.09
C TYR A 58 -0.14 1.22 7.59
N ARG A 59 0.91 1.07 8.39
CA ARG A 59 1.80 2.19 8.75
C ARG A 59 3.25 1.82 8.64
N CYS A 60 4.08 2.79 8.30
CA CYS A 60 5.53 2.63 8.25
C CYS A 60 6.18 3.17 9.52
N VAL A 61 6.97 2.33 10.19
CA VAL A 61 7.88 2.75 11.26
C VAL A 61 9.24 3.02 10.63
N CYS A 62 9.60 4.30 10.51
CA CYS A 62 10.76 4.72 9.76
C CYS A 62 12.09 4.49 10.49
N ASN A 63 13.11 4.11 9.73
CA ASN A 63 14.47 4.00 10.22
C ASN A 63 15.02 5.39 10.60
N LYS A 64 16.10 5.40 11.38
CA LYS A 64 16.79 6.64 11.77
C LYS A 64 17.15 7.48 10.53
N GLY A 65 16.85 8.78 10.57
CA GLY A 65 17.09 9.72 9.47
C GLY A 65 15.91 9.88 8.50
N TYR A 66 14.84 9.14 8.70
CA TYR A 66 13.59 9.23 7.96
C TYR A 66 12.42 9.53 8.90
N LYS A 67 11.38 10.17 8.36
CA LYS A 67 10.12 10.42 9.08
C LYS A 67 8.95 9.92 8.25
N ALA A 68 7.86 9.57 8.92
CA ALA A 68 6.63 9.25 8.23
C ALA A 68 6.10 10.50 7.53
N ASP A 69 5.53 10.35 6.34
CA ASP A 69 4.84 11.42 5.63
C ASP A 69 3.48 11.75 6.30
N LYS A 70 2.66 12.61 5.68
CA LYS A 70 1.37 12.99 6.26
C LYS A 70 0.39 11.82 6.37
N THR A 71 0.49 10.83 5.51
CA THR A 71 -0.38 9.64 5.57
C THR A 71 0.14 8.59 6.55
N GLY A 72 1.42 8.67 6.95
CA GLY A 72 2.05 7.67 7.81
C GLY A 72 2.41 6.37 7.07
N THR A 73 2.25 6.35 5.75
CA THR A 73 2.38 5.15 4.91
C THR A 73 3.65 5.16 4.06
N GLN A 74 4.46 6.22 4.16
CA GLN A 74 5.77 6.31 3.51
C GLN A 74 6.81 6.95 4.44
N CYS A 75 8.07 6.53 4.30
CA CYS A 75 9.19 7.13 5.01
C CYS A 75 9.95 8.08 4.09
N VAL A 76 9.86 9.37 4.37
CA VAL A 76 10.55 10.44 3.65
C VAL A 76 11.80 10.86 4.41
N GLY A 77 12.89 11.14 3.68
CA GLY A 77 14.14 11.58 4.28
C GLY A 77 13.93 12.90 5.03
N MET A 78 14.58 13.06 6.19
CA MET A 78 14.51 14.30 6.95
C MET A 78 15.18 15.50 6.24
N HIS A 79 15.90 15.26 5.14
CA HIS A 79 16.55 16.26 4.28
C HIS A 79 15.75 16.59 3.00
N SER A 80 14.45 16.35 2.98
CA SER A 80 13.60 16.67 1.83
C SER A 80 13.11 18.12 1.89
N THR A 81 14.03 19.07 2.00
CA THR A 81 13.80 20.50 1.71
C THR A 81 15.16 21.09 1.32
N LEU A 82 15.39 21.23 0.02
CA LEU A 82 16.13 22.37 -0.51
C LEU A 82 15.08 23.42 -0.86
#